data_AF-A0A3D3ZMG6-F1
#
_entry.id   AF-A0A3D3ZMG6-F1
#
_cell.length_a   1.000
_cell.length_b   1.000
_cell.length_c   1.000
_cell.angle_alpha   90.00
_cell.angle_beta   90.00
_cell.angle_gamma   90.00
#
_symmetry.space_group_name_H-M   'P 1'
#
loop_
_entity.id
_entity.type
_entity.pdbx_description
1 polymer ?
#
loop_
_entity_poly.entity_id
_entity_poly.type
_entity_poly.pdbx_seq_one_letter_code
_entity_poly.pdbx_strand_id
1 'polypeptide(L)'
;MRPVDLQASMVQCADIMSRWATLLAGAPVEDVSLEEQAATERDGSNNYSADARWWKDVANDFTVKTRQMWQDGWFRDYDSVTGEWSTQRDAMHLAPVFCGATGLGHIEQLRPFLSQPPAHSSGWAPLSWPPVVMTLVGAAAAAGLSLDAAELAYCYIDGSYRSTDKRELDEEGGLPGVTREYRRVVRDEKGRDHYANAGIEGYGWGTLSVHLLIRYLLGLCEEEAGVLTVCPMFPQELRRVGALYRVGPIQWGTFALHVECRVTDVTGYTVRISWGRQQQDWEGTWGEARKISL
;
A
#
# COMPACT_ATOMS: atom_id res chain seq x y z
N MET A 1 -26.68 -0.14 -0.74
CA MET A 1 -25.43 0.06 -1.50
C MET A 1 -24.40 -1.02 -1.13
N ARG A 2 -23.82 -1.68 -2.13
CA ARG A 2 -22.72 -2.63 -2.04
C ARG A 2 -21.49 -1.93 -2.62
N PRO A 3 -20.60 -1.39 -1.76
CA PRO A 3 -19.41 -0.69 -2.20
C PRO A 3 -18.40 -1.65 -2.81
N VAL A 4 -17.76 -1.28 -3.91
CA VAL A 4 -16.80 -2.15 -4.60
C VAL A 4 -15.50 -2.32 -3.84
N ASP A 5 -15.08 -1.29 -3.10
CA ASP A 5 -13.92 -1.32 -2.21
C ASP A 5 -14.13 -2.28 -1.03
N LEU A 6 -15.34 -2.34 -0.47
CA LEU A 6 -15.69 -3.34 0.55
C LEU A 6 -15.69 -4.76 -0.01
N GLN A 7 -16.22 -5.00 -1.22
CA GLN A 7 -16.17 -6.34 -1.82
C GLN A 7 -14.72 -6.75 -2.14
N ALA A 8 -13.90 -5.81 -2.62
CA ALA A 8 -12.48 -6.03 -2.91
C ALA A 8 -11.67 -6.32 -1.64
N SER A 9 -11.90 -5.57 -0.55
CA SER A 9 -11.17 -5.80 0.71
C SER A 9 -11.46 -7.16 1.31
N MET A 10 -12.68 -7.68 1.17
CA MET A 10 -13.02 -9.05 1.59
C MET A 10 -12.19 -10.11 0.86
N VAL A 11 -11.80 -9.90 -0.41
CA VAL A 11 -10.88 -10.80 -1.14
C VAL A 11 -9.53 -10.85 -0.44
N GLN A 12 -8.91 -9.70 -0.23
CA GLN A 12 -7.57 -9.61 0.35
C GLN A 12 -7.56 -10.09 1.80
N CYS A 13 -8.55 -9.72 2.61
CA CYS A 13 -8.67 -10.19 3.99
C CYS A 13 -8.79 -11.72 4.05
N ALA A 14 -9.66 -12.31 3.21
CA ALA A 14 -9.84 -13.76 3.18
C ALA A 14 -8.57 -14.50 2.69
N ASP A 15 -7.85 -13.96 1.71
CA ASP A 15 -6.56 -14.51 1.28
C ASP A 15 -5.49 -14.43 2.38
N ILE A 16 -5.43 -13.33 3.14
CA ILE A 16 -4.53 -13.20 4.31
C ILE A 16 -4.87 -14.26 5.36
N MET A 17 -6.14 -14.42 5.70
CA MET A 17 -6.60 -15.43 6.66
C MET A 17 -6.30 -16.86 6.20
N SER A 18 -6.50 -17.15 4.91
CA SER A 18 -6.13 -18.44 4.31
C SER A 18 -4.63 -18.72 4.43
N ARG A 19 -3.79 -17.71 4.17
CA ARG A 19 -2.33 -17.83 4.31
C ARG A 19 -1.92 -18.05 5.76
N TRP A 20 -2.47 -17.31 6.71
CA TRP A 20 -2.18 -17.50 8.14
C TRP A 20 -2.58 -18.89 8.63
N ALA A 21 -3.77 -19.36 8.26
CA ALA A 21 -4.21 -20.72 8.60
C ALA A 21 -3.29 -21.79 7.97
N THR A 22 -2.77 -21.56 6.76
CA THR A 22 -1.79 -22.45 6.12
C THR A 22 -0.48 -22.50 6.91
N LEU A 23 0.03 -21.34 7.35
CA LEU A 23 1.25 -21.27 8.17
C LEU A 23 1.06 -21.98 9.52
N LEU A 24 -0.07 -21.78 10.18
CA LEU A 24 -0.39 -22.43 11.46
C LEU A 24 -0.58 -23.94 11.32
N ALA A 25 -1.13 -24.43 10.20
CA ALA A 25 -1.23 -25.86 9.93
C ALA A 25 0.13 -26.56 9.75
N GLY A 26 1.15 -25.81 9.29
CA GLY A 26 2.50 -26.32 9.08
C GLY A 26 3.50 -26.00 10.20
N ALA A 27 3.10 -25.21 11.21
CA ALA A 27 3.97 -24.82 12.29
C ALA A 27 4.23 -25.99 13.25
N PRO A 28 5.48 -26.25 13.66
CA PRO A 28 5.73 -27.16 14.78
C PRO A 28 5.04 -26.61 16.02
N VAL A 29 4.29 -27.47 16.71
CA VAL A 29 3.61 -27.10 17.95
C VAL A 29 4.66 -27.02 19.05
N GLU A 30 5.33 -25.87 19.18
CA GLU A 30 6.19 -25.56 20.31
C GLU A 30 5.33 -25.17 21.52
N ASP A 31 5.65 -25.74 22.68
CA ASP A 31 5.06 -25.45 24.00
C ASP A 31 3.55 -25.71 24.17
N VAL A 32 3.02 -26.78 23.55
CA VAL A 32 1.71 -27.33 23.96
C VAL A 32 1.97 -28.66 24.65
N SER A 33 1.47 -28.82 25.87
CA SER A 33 1.61 -30.08 26.59
C SER A 33 1.01 -31.23 25.78
N LEU A 34 1.56 -32.44 25.89
CA LEU A 34 1.02 -33.63 25.21
C LEU A 34 -0.47 -33.86 25.56
N GLU A 35 -0.92 -33.37 26.71
CA GLU A 35 -2.33 -33.41 27.14
C GLU A 35 -3.22 -32.41 26.37
N GLU A 36 -2.74 -31.20 26.11
CA GLU A 36 -3.47 -30.20 25.32
C GLU A 36 -3.49 -30.54 23.82
N GLN A 37 -2.43 -31.14 23.28
CA GLN A 37 -2.41 -31.70 21.93
C GLN A 37 -3.44 -32.84 21.79
N ALA A 38 -3.47 -33.76 22.76
CA ALA A 38 -4.45 -34.85 22.78
C ALA A 38 -5.89 -34.36 23.01
N ALA A 39 -6.09 -33.22 23.68
CA ALA A 39 -7.41 -32.61 23.87
C ALA A 39 -7.90 -31.89 22.60
N THR A 40 -7.03 -31.16 21.90
CA THR A 40 -7.36 -30.48 20.64
C THR A 40 -7.59 -31.45 19.48
N GLU A 41 -6.86 -32.57 19.42
CA GLU A 41 -7.12 -33.66 18.48
C GLU A 41 -8.46 -34.36 18.74
N ARG A 42 -8.90 -34.45 20.01
CA ARG A 42 -10.19 -35.07 20.38
C ARG A 42 -11.40 -34.16 20.19
N ASP A 43 -11.22 -32.85 20.26
CA ASP A 43 -12.28 -31.83 20.14
C ASP A 43 -12.43 -31.28 18.71
N GLY A 44 -11.47 -31.55 17.82
CA GLY A 44 -11.49 -31.07 16.43
C GLY A 44 -11.32 -29.55 16.30
N SER A 45 -10.93 -28.85 17.38
CA SER A 45 -11.00 -27.39 17.52
C SER A 45 -9.83 -26.63 16.88
N ASN A 46 -8.84 -27.31 16.29
CA ASN A 46 -7.73 -26.68 15.56
C ASN A 46 -7.50 -27.33 14.18
N ASN A 47 -8.52 -27.36 13.31
CA ASN A 47 -8.33 -27.79 11.93
C ASN A 47 -7.96 -26.60 11.01
N TYR A 48 -6.76 -26.05 11.20
CA TYR A 48 -6.29 -24.92 10.39
C TYR A 48 -6.23 -25.22 8.89
N SER A 49 -6.09 -26.50 8.49
CA SER A 49 -6.18 -26.90 7.08
C SER A 49 -7.61 -26.80 6.52
N ALA A 50 -8.63 -27.01 7.35
CA ALA A 50 -10.02 -26.72 6.97
C ALA A 50 -10.28 -25.21 6.91
N ASP A 51 -9.78 -24.44 7.88
CA ASP A 51 -9.90 -22.98 7.88
C ASP A 51 -9.22 -22.35 6.67
N ALA A 52 -8.02 -22.82 6.31
CA ALA A 52 -7.30 -22.34 5.14
C ALA A 52 -8.10 -22.50 3.85
N ARG A 53 -8.76 -23.67 3.68
CA ARG A 53 -9.64 -23.95 2.54
C ARG A 53 -10.89 -23.08 2.58
N TRP A 54 -11.54 -22.97 3.74
CA TRP A 54 -12.75 -22.16 3.90
C TRP A 54 -12.49 -20.69 3.54
N TRP A 55 -11.43 -20.09 4.09
CA TRP A 55 -11.06 -18.72 3.78
C TRP A 55 -10.67 -18.56 2.31
N LYS A 56 -10.05 -19.56 1.69
CA LYS A 56 -9.76 -19.51 0.25
C LYS A 56 -11.04 -19.50 -0.59
N ASP A 57 -12.04 -20.28 -0.21
CA ASP A 57 -13.34 -20.29 -0.88
C ASP A 57 -14.05 -18.93 -0.73
N VAL A 58 -13.95 -18.29 0.44
CA VAL A 58 -14.44 -16.91 0.66
C VAL A 58 -13.72 -15.92 -0.27
N ALA A 59 -12.39 -15.98 -0.37
CA ALA A 59 -11.62 -15.11 -1.26
C ALA A 59 -12.03 -15.29 -2.74
N ASN A 60 -12.23 -16.54 -3.17
CA ASN A 60 -12.69 -16.86 -4.52
C ASN A 60 -14.10 -16.33 -4.80
N ASP A 61 -15.03 -16.50 -3.87
CA ASP A 61 -16.41 -16.02 -3.99
C ASP A 61 -16.46 -14.48 -4.07
N PHE A 62 -15.74 -13.77 -3.18
CA PHE A 62 -15.64 -12.32 -3.27
C PHE A 62 -14.90 -11.83 -4.51
N THR A 63 -13.94 -12.60 -5.04
CA THR A 63 -13.30 -12.28 -6.32
C THR A 63 -14.32 -12.31 -7.46
N VAL A 64 -15.17 -13.33 -7.52
CA VAL A 64 -16.24 -13.43 -8.51
C VAL A 64 -17.24 -12.28 -8.35
N LYS A 65 -17.69 -12.00 -7.13
CA LYS A 65 -18.62 -10.90 -6.83
C LYS A 65 -18.05 -9.55 -7.24
N THR A 66 -16.80 -9.24 -6.86
CA THR A 66 -16.14 -7.99 -7.26
C THR A 66 -16.02 -7.87 -8.78
N ARG A 67 -15.69 -8.97 -9.49
CA ARG A 67 -15.63 -8.96 -10.95
C ARG A 67 -16.97 -8.75 -11.64
N GLN A 68 -18.08 -9.19 -11.03
CA GLN A 68 -19.44 -8.89 -11.52
C GLN A 68 -19.79 -7.39 -11.42
N MET A 69 -19.08 -6.63 -10.58
CA MET A 69 -19.22 -5.18 -10.47
C MET A 69 -18.52 -4.43 -11.59
N TRP A 70 -17.85 -5.13 -12.51
CA TRP A 70 -17.28 -4.55 -13.73
C TRP A 70 -18.38 -4.28 -14.76
N GLN A 71 -18.63 -3.00 -15.04
CA GLN A 71 -19.70 -2.53 -15.90
C GLN A 71 -19.16 -1.42 -16.81
N ASP A 72 -19.27 -1.62 -18.12
CA ASP A 72 -18.88 -0.65 -19.15
C ASP A 72 -17.44 -0.13 -18.99
N GLY A 73 -16.50 -1.04 -18.72
CA GLY A 73 -15.08 -0.69 -18.59
C GLY A 73 -14.70 -0.05 -17.25
N TRP A 74 -15.56 -0.15 -16.23
CA TRP A 74 -15.32 0.43 -14.91
C TRP A 74 -15.93 -0.41 -13.79
N PHE A 75 -15.29 -0.45 -12.61
CA PHE A 75 -15.91 -1.02 -11.42
C PHE A 75 -16.95 -0.05 -10.85
N ARG A 76 -18.15 -0.53 -10.54
CA ARG A 76 -19.25 0.31 -10.06
C ARG A 76 -19.88 -0.26 -8.80
N ASP A 77 -20.12 0.60 -7.82
CA ASP A 77 -20.98 0.25 -6.68
C ASP A 77 -22.37 -0.16 -7.15
N TYR A 78 -22.99 -1.10 -6.43
CA TYR A 78 -24.32 -1.60 -6.73
C TYR A 78 -25.31 -1.19 -5.65
N ASP A 79 -26.38 -0.49 -5.99
CA ASP A 79 -27.47 -0.27 -5.04
C ASP A 79 -28.47 -1.43 -5.07
N SER A 80 -28.41 -2.30 -4.06
CA SER A 80 -29.33 -3.41 -3.91
C SER A 80 -30.76 -2.99 -3.57
N VAL A 81 -31.01 -1.74 -3.17
CA VAL A 81 -32.36 -1.24 -2.90
C VAL A 81 -33.08 -0.88 -4.20
N THR A 82 -32.41 -0.16 -5.11
CA THR A 82 -32.97 0.23 -6.42
C THR A 82 -32.71 -0.80 -7.51
N GLY A 83 -31.73 -1.67 -7.32
CA GLY A 83 -31.29 -2.65 -8.32
C GLY A 83 -30.36 -2.06 -9.38
N GLU A 84 -29.80 -0.87 -9.15
CA GLU A 84 -29.06 -0.10 -10.15
C GLU A 84 -27.56 -0.02 -9.85
N TRP A 85 -26.76 0.13 -10.90
CA TRP A 85 -25.33 0.44 -10.79
C TRP A 85 -25.11 1.94 -10.62
N SER A 86 -24.14 2.30 -9.78
CA SER A 86 -23.74 3.70 -9.60
C SER A 86 -23.20 4.29 -10.91
N THR A 87 -23.54 5.55 -11.19
CA THR A 87 -23.01 6.28 -12.35
C THR A 87 -21.65 6.93 -12.06
N GLN A 88 -21.25 6.99 -10.79
CA GLN A 88 -20.04 7.67 -10.33
C GLN A 88 -18.77 6.97 -10.81
N ARG A 89 -17.71 7.78 -10.96
CA ARG A 89 -16.33 7.30 -11.16
C ARG A 89 -15.48 7.79 -10.00
N ASP A 90 -15.31 6.93 -9.01
CA ASP A 90 -14.59 7.22 -7.76
C ASP A 90 -13.18 6.63 -7.77
N ALA A 91 -12.24 7.30 -7.11
CA ALA A 91 -10.89 6.76 -6.85
C ALA A 91 -10.93 5.38 -6.17
N MET A 92 -11.86 5.15 -5.25
CA MET A 92 -12.00 3.88 -4.53
C MET A 92 -12.50 2.74 -5.42
N HIS A 93 -13.01 3.02 -6.62
CA HIS A 93 -13.32 1.97 -7.60
C HIS A 93 -12.07 1.30 -8.18
N LEU A 94 -10.86 1.79 -7.85
CA LEU A 94 -9.58 1.15 -8.17
C LEU A 94 -9.13 0.15 -7.08
N ALA A 95 -9.81 0.09 -5.94
CA ALA A 95 -9.52 -0.87 -4.86
C ALA A 95 -9.46 -2.34 -5.31
N PRO A 96 -10.27 -2.82 -6.29
CA PRO A 96 -10.13 -4.18 -6.81
C PRO A 96 -8.72 -4.51 -7.32
N VAL A 97 -8.00 -3.53 -7.88
CA VAL A 97 -6.61 -3.73 -8.32
C VAL A 97 -5.69 -3.87 -7.11
N PHE A 98 -5.83 -2.97 -6.12
CA PHE A 98 -5.04 -3.02 -4.88
C PHE A 98 -5.23 -4.34 -4.11
N CYS A 99 -6.47 -4.82 -4.02
CA CYS A 99 -6.82 -6.03 -3.29
C CYS A 99 -6.63 -7.33 -4.10
N GLY A 100 -6.13 -7.27 -5.33
CA GLY A 100 -5.89 -8.46 -6.16
C GLY A 100 -7.15 -9.14 -6.71
N ALA A 101 -8.30 -8.48 -6.69
CA ALA A 101 -9.57 -9.03 -7.18
C ALA A 101 -9.71 -8.95 -8.72
N THR A 102 -8.77 -8.28 -9.41
CA THR A 102 -8.82 -8.08 -10.86
C THR A 102 -8.02 -9.13 -11.64
N GLY A 103 -8.09 -9.07 -12.97
CA GLY A 103 -7.20 -9.80 -13.88
C GLY A 103 -6.52 -8.82 -14.83
N LEU A 104 -5.56 -9.28 -15.64
CA LEU A 104 -4.75 -8.44 -16.51
C LEU A 104 -5.59 -7.55 -17.45
N GLY A 105 -6.66 -8.08 -18.03
CA GLY A 105 -7.53 -7.31 -18.94
C GLY A 105 -8.25 -6.13 -18.27
N HIS A 106 -8.53 -6.20 -16.96
CA HIS A 106 -9.04 -5.03 -16.22
C HIS A 106 -7.92 -4.02 -15.97
N ILE A 107 -6.73 -4.49 -15.58
CA ILE A 107 -5.57 -3.64 -15.29
C ILE A 107 -5.18 -2.82 -16.52
N GLU A 108 -5.17 -3.43 -17.71
CA GLU A 108 -4.86 -2.74 -18.96
C GLU A 108 -5.83 -1.58 -19.24
N GLN A 109 -7.13 -1.79 -19.02
CA GLN A 109 -8.16 -0.76 -19.20
C GLN A 109 -8.09 0.34 -18.13
N LEU A 110 -7.70 -0.02 -16.90
CA LEU A 110 -7.60 0.91 -15.77
C LEU A 110 -6.28 1.70 -15.75
N ARG A 111 -5.27 1.31 -16.51
CA ARG A 111 -3.92 1.91 -16.50
C ARG A 111 -3.92 3.45 -16.57
N PRO A 112 -4.69 4.12 -17.46
CA PRO A 112 -4.71 5.59 -17.50
C PRO A 112 -5.22 6.21 -16.19
N PHE A 113 -6.15 5.56 -15.51
CA PHE A 113 -6.74 6.02 -14.25
C PHE A 113 -5.87 5.68 -13.04
N LEU A 114 -4.96 4.72 -13.14
CA LEU A 114 -3.98 4.46 -12.09
C LEU A 114 -2.89 5.53 -12.10
N SER A 115 -2.44 5.97 -13.29
CA SER A 115 -1.51 7.09 -13.44
C SER A 115 -2.15 8.45 -13.12
N GLN A 116 -3.42 8.63 -13.45
CA GLN A 116 -4.19 9.84 -13.16
C GLN A 116 -5.54 9.51 -12.51
N PRO A 117 -5.54 9.29 -11.18
CA PRO A 117 -6.73 8.89 -10.46
C PRO A 117 -7.88 9.91 -10.56
N PRO A 118 -9.14 9.44 -10.68
CA PRO A 118 -10.30 10.32 -10.64
C PRO A 118 -10.50 10.91 -9.25
N ALA A 119 -11.42 11.88 -9.14
CA ALA A 119 -11.82 12.44 -7.86
C ALA A 119 -12.42 11.37 -6.92
N HIS A 120 -12.36 11.63 -5.62
CA HIS A 120 -13.05 10.86 -4.60
C HIS A 120 -14.32 11.58 -4.14
N SER A 121 -15.39 10.81 -3.96
CA SER A 121 -16.75 11.26 -3.64
C SER A 121 -17.21 12.45 -4.49
N SER A 122 -16.84 12.44 -5.77
CA SER A 122 -17.19 13.44 -6.81
C SER A 122 -16.83 14.90 -6.51
N GLY A 123 -15.96 15.16 -5.52
CA GLY A 123 -15.60 16.51 -5.10
C GLY A 123 -14.25 16.65 -4.40
N TRP A 124 -13.68 15.56 -3.91
CA TRP A 124 -12.34 15.56 -3.31
C TRP A 124 -11.29 15.19 -4.35
N ALA A 125 -10.15 15.86 -4.29
CA ALA A 125 -9.01 15.45 -5.11
C ALA A 125 -8.52 14.05 -4.68
N PRO A 126 -7.96 13.26 -5.60
CA PRO A 126 -7.65 11.85 -5.36
C PRO A 126 -6.70 11.62 -4.17
N LEU A 127 -5.80 12.56 -3.89
CA LEU A 127 -4.81 12.44 -2.80
C LEU A 127 -5.20 13.24 -1.56
N SER A 128 -6.46 13.68 -1.46
CA SER A 128 -6.98 14.40 -0.28
C SER A 128 -7.06 13.51 0.95
N TRP A 129 -7.50 12.26 0.79
CA TRP A 129 -7.80 11.38 1.92
C TRP A 129 -6.76 10.27 2.04
N PRO A 130 -6.12 10.08 3.21
CA PRO A 130 -5.05 9.10 3.36
C PRO A 130 -5.44 7.64 3.03
N PRO A 131 -6.63 7.12 3.40
CA PRO A 131 -7.06 5.79 2.98
C PRO A 131 -7.17 5.64 1.46
N VAL A 132 -7.61 6.70 0.78
CA VAL A 132 -7.71 6.74 -0.68
C VAL A 132 -6.31 6.72 -1.29
N VAL A 133 -5.37 7.50 -0.74
CA VAL A 133 -3.96 7.51 -1.17
C VAL A 133 -3.34 6.12 -1.05
N MET A 134 -3.53 5.43 0.08
CA MET A 134 -3.03 4.07 0.27
C MET A 134 -3.58 3.12 -0.81
N THR A 135 -4.87 3.23 -1.12
CA THR A 135 -5.53 2.44 -2.16
C THR A 135 -4.96 2.72 -3.55
N LEU A 136 -4.79 4.00 -3.90
CA LEU A 136 -4.30 4.43 -5.22
C LEU A 136 -2.83 4.02 -5.44
N VAL A 137 -1.97 4.27 -4.47
CA VAL A 137 -0.55 3.87 -4.54
C VAL A 137 -0.43 2.35 -4.62
N GLY A 138 -1.17 1.64 -3.77
CA GLY A 138 -1.18 0.18 -3.76
C GLY A 138 -1.73 -0.42 -5.06
N ALA A 139 -2.77 0.18 -5.65
CA ALA A 139 -3.33 -0.24 -6.93
C ALA A 139 -2.33 -0.02 -8.08
N ALA A 140 -1.66 1.14 -8.13
CA ALA A 140 -0.63 1.40 -9.13
C ALA A 140 0.53 0.40 -9.02
N ALA A 141 0.99 0.13 -7.80
CA ALA A 141 2.04 -0.85 -7.56
C ALA A 141 1.62 -2.28 -7.96
N ALA A 142 0.40 -2.70 -7.60
CA ALA A 142 -0.14 -4.01 -7.97
C ALA A 142 -0.32 -4.17 -9.49
N ALA A 143 -0.51 -3.06 -10.22
CA ALA A 143 -0.56 -3.04 -11.69
C ALA A 143 0.82 -3.03 -12.37
N GLY A 144 1.92 -3.08 -11.60
CA GLY A 144 3.28 -2.99 -12.12
C GLY A 144 3.68 -1.57 -12.57
N LEU A 145 2.96 -0.55 -12.12
CA LEU A 145 3.24 0.86 -12.41
C LEU A 145 4.08 1.46 -11.28
N SER A 146 5.29 0.93 -11.08
CA SER A 146 6.12 1.31 -9.92
C SER A 146 6.44 2.81 -9.90
N LEU A 147 6.71 3.43 -11.05
CA LEU A 147 6.96 4.87 -11.13
C LEU A 147 5.72 5.66 -10.72
N ASP A 148 4.55 5.37 -11.29
CA ASP A 148 3.31 6.06 -10.93
C ASP A 148 2.98 5.90 -9.44
N ALA A 149 3.18 4.70 -8.88
CA ALA A 149 3.03 4.46 -7.45
C ALA A 149 3.97 5.36 -6.61
N ALA A 150 5.23 5.47 -7.01
CA ALA A 150 6.21 6.33 -6.35
C ALA A 150 5.89 7.82 -6.49
N GLU A 151 5.39 8.26 -7.65
CA GLU A 151 4.96 9.65 -7.88
C GLU A 151 3.75 10.02 -7.02
N LEU A 152 2.72 9.17 -6.99
CA LEU A 152 1.55 9.36 -6.11
C LEU A 152 1.95 9.36 -4.63
N ALA A 153 2.82 8.44 -4.24
CA ALA A 153 3.38 8.37 -2.89
C ALA A 153 4.15 9.65 -2.54
N TYR A 154 5.00 10.14 -3.44
CA TYR A 154 5.80 11.34 -3.23
C TYR A 154 4.93 12.60 -3.12
N CYS A 155 3.94 12.77 -4.00
CA CYS A 155 2.99 13.87 -3.92
C CYS A 155 2.29 13.90 -2.55
N TYR A 156 1.98 12.71 -2.02
CA TYR A 156 1.52 12.62 -0.65
C TYR A 156 2.65 12.98 0.34
N ILE A 157 3.77 12.29 0.36
CA ILE A 157 4.86 12.51 1.33
C ILE A 157 5.29 14.00 1.41
N ASP A 158 5.58 14.65 0.28
CA ASP A 158 6.03 16.06 0.24
C ASP A 158 5.04 17.00 0.94
N GLY A 159 3.74 16.88 0.64
CA GLY A 159 2.70 17.70 1.29
C GLY A 159 2.62 17.48 2.81
N SER A 160 2.70 16.22 3.27
CA SER A 160 2.67 15.93 4.72
C SER A 160 3.88 16.48 5.43
N TYR A 161 5.08 16.25 4.89
CA TYR A 161 6.33 16.66 5.52
C TYR A 161 6.47 18.18 5.53
N ARG A 162 6.10 18.89 4.47
CA ARG A 162 6.15 20.36 4.44
C ARG A 162 5.32 21.06 5.51
N SER A 163 4.24 20.44 5.99
CA SER A 163 3.44 20.97 7.10
C SER A 163 3.94 20.44 8.44
N THR A 164 4.26 19.14 8.53
CA THR A 164 4.71 18.52 9.80
C THR A 164 6.09 19.03 10.25
N ASP A 165 7.00 19.33 9.31
CA ASP A 165 8.37 19.80 9.59
C ASP A 165 8.44 21.33 9.78
N LYS A 166 7.31 22.04 9.77
CA LYS A 166 7.30 23.47 10.09
C LYS A 166 7.69 23.70 11.54
N ARG A 167 8.24 24.88 11.81
CA ARG A 167 8.56 25.34 13.19
C ARG A 167 7.49 26.26 13.77
N GLU A 168 6.59 26.73 12.92
CA GLU A 168 5.51 27.65 13.23
C GLU A 168 4.21 27.07 12.72
N LEU A 169 3.08 27.59 13.21
CA LEU A 169 1.77 27.23 12.70
C LEU A 169 1.74 27.35 11.17
N ASP A 170 1.14 26.38 10.50
CA ASP A 170 0.89 26.53 9.07
C ASP A 170 -0.17 27.61 8.79
N GLU A 171 -0.33 27.96 7.52
CA GLU A 171 -1.30 28.99 7.09
C GLU A 171 -2.74 28.65 7.50
N GLU A 172 -3.00 27.40 7.87
CA GLU A 172 -4.28 26.86 8.33
C GLU A 172 -4.33 26.63 9.84
N GLY A 173 -3.36 27.16 10.58
CA GLY A 173 -3.28 27.08 12.03
C GLY A 173 -2.90 25.70 12.57
N GLY A 174 -2.38 24.80 11.74
CA GLY A 174 -1.96 23.46 12.16
C GLY A 174 -0.67 23.50 12.97
N LEU A 175 -0.64 22.75 14.08
CA LEU A 175 0.52 22.63 14.95
C LEU A 175 1.69 21.91 14.24
N PRO A 176 2.92 22.48 14.29
CA PRO A 176 4.16 21.78 14.01
C PRO A 176 4.23 20.37 14.60
N GLY A 177 4.70 19.41 13.81
CA GLY A 177 4.84 18.02 14.25
C GLY A 177 3.52 17.25 14.41
N VAL A 178 2.36 17.87 14.17
CA VAL A 178 1.06 17.23 14.33
C VAL A 178 0.39 17.04 12.97
N THR A 179 -0.03 15.81 12.71
CA THR A 179 -0.71 15.45 11.46
C THR A 179 -2.20 15.77 11.52
N ARG A 180 -2.77 16.13 10.36
CA ARG A 180 -4.20 16.47 10.22
C ARG A 180 -4.98 15.38 9.48
N GLU A 181 -6.29 15.47 9.56
CA GLU A 181 -7.25 14.47 9.07
C GLU A 181 -7.15 14.18 7.56
N TYR A 182 -7.10 15.24 6.75
CA TYR A 182 -7.09 15.14 5.30
C TYR A 182 -6.27 16.28 4.69
N ARG A 183 -6.29 16.36 3.36
CA ARG A 183 -5.66 17.44 2.60
C ARG A 183 -6.62 18.09 1.65
N ARG A 184 -6.53 19.41 1.57
CA ARG A 184 -7.24 20.18 0.57
C ARG A 184 -6.31 20.57 -0.56
N VAL A 185 -6.88 20.76 -1.75
CA VAL A 185 -6.15 21.36 -2.86
C VAL A 185 -6.04 22.85 -2.61
N VAL A 186 -4.82 23.36 -2.73
CA VAL A 186 -4.50 24.78 -2.72
C VAL A 186 -3.82 25.08 -4.05
N ARG A 187 -4.18 26.19 -4.68
CA ARG A 187 -3.61 26.61 -5.95
C ARG A 187 -2.55 27.67 -5.69
N ASP A 188 -1.34 27.46 -6.20
CA ASP A 188 -0.27 28.45 -6.07
C ASP A 188 -0.50 29.66 -7.00
N GLU A 189 0.30 30.72 -6.82
CA GLU A 189 0.24 31.94 -7.64
C GLU A 189 0.44 31.69 -9.14
N LYS A 190 1.02 30.54 -9.51
CA LYS A 190 1.27 30.10 -10.89
C LYS A 190 0.16 29.19 -11.41
N GLY A 191 -0.92 29.00 -10.66
CA GLY A 191 -2.07 28.19 -11.05
C GLY A 191 -1.86 26.68 -10.87
N ARG A 192 -0.80 26.24 -10.17
CA ARG A 192 -0.51 24.82 -9.93
C ARG A 192 -1.17 24.35 -8.65
N ASP A 193 -1.84 23.23 -8.74
CA ASP A 193 -2.49 22.59 -7.60
C ASP A 193 -1.43 21.88 -6.73
N HIS A 194 -1.48 22.13 -5.43
CA HIS A 194 -0.70 21.43 -4.41
C HIS A 194 -1.61 21.05 -3.24
N TYR A 195 -1.14 20.18 -2.36
CA TYR A 195 -1.92 19.71 -1.21
C TYR A 195 -1.43 20.39 0.07
N ALA A 196 -2.37 20.94 0.83
CA ALA A 196 -2.12 21.44 2.18
C ALA A 196 -2.93 20.63 3.20
N ASN A 197 -2.36 20.43 4.40
CA ASN A 197 -3.03 19.74 5.50
C ASN A 197 -4.30 20.50 5.93
N ALA A 198 -5.35 19.77 6.26
CA ALA A 198 -6.66 20.30 6.64
C ALA A 198 -7.41 19.35 7.58
N GLY A 199 -8.49 19.86 8.19
CA GLY A 199 -9.31 19.11 9.15
C GLY A 199 -8.74 19.12 10.57
N ILE A 200 -9.16 18.17 11.40
CA ILE A 200 -8.74 18.12 12.81
C ILE A 200 -7.33 17.56 12.97
N GLU A 201 -6.67 17.92 14.06
CA GLU A 201 -5.31 17.50 14.41
C GLU A 201 -5.26 16.12 15.09
N GLY A 202 -4.07 15.51 15.15
CA GLY A 202 -3.83 14.26 15.88
C GLY A 202 -4.27 13.00 15.13
N TYR A 203 -4.51 13.10 13.82
CA TYR A 203 -4.89 11.94 13.01
C TYR A 203 -3.68 11.07 12.69
N GLY A 204 -3.78 9.77 12.92
CA GLY A 204 -2.66 8.82 12.80
C GLY A 204 -2.04 8.67 11.41
N TRP A 205 -2.63 9.29 10.37
CA TRP A 205 -2.18 9.16 8.98
C TRP A 205 -0.82 9.80 8.67
N GLY A 206 -0.18 10.50 9.61
CA GLY A 206 1.24 10.85 9.48
C GLY A 206 2.15 9.64 9.30
N THR A 207 1.76 8.51 9.91
CA THR A 207 2.46 7.22 9.75
C THR A 207 2.37 6.67 8.32
N LEU A 208 1.34 7.07 7.54
CA LEU A 208 1.20 6.64 6.15
C LEU A 208 2.38 7.16 5.31
N SER A 209 2.88 8.37 5.54
CA SER A 209 4.03 8.89 4.78
C SER A 209 5.29 8.05 5.01
N VAL A 210 5.51 7.58 6.23
CA VAL A 210 6.63 6.68 6.56
C VAL A 210 6.43 5.32 5.88
N HIS A 211 5.22 4.75 5.95
CA HIS A 211 4.89 3.52 5.24
C HIS A 211 5.14 3.66 3.73
N LEU A 212 4.66 4.75 3.11
CA LEU A 212 4.80 4.97 1.67
C LEU A 212 6.27 5.13 1.25
N LEU A 213 7.06 5.82 2.08
CA LEU A 213 8.50 5.96 1.86
C LEU A 213 9.20 4.60 1.88
N ILE A 214 8.96 3.80 2.91
CA ILE A 214 9.60 2.48 3.08
C ILE A 214 9.13 1.50 2.01
N ARG A 215 7.82 1.42 1.77
CA ARG A 215 7.21 0.42 0.90
C ARG A 215 7.35 0.72 -0.59
N TYR A 216 7.18 1.98 -1.00
CA TYR A 216 7.06 2.34 -2.42
C TYR A 216 8.21 3.18 -2.97
N LEU A 217 8.92 3.95 -2.13
CA LEU A 217 10.12 4.68 -2.58
C LEU A 217 11.39 3.85 -2.41
N LEU A 218 11.63 3.31 -1.20
CA LEU A 218 12.72 2.36 -0.98
C LEU A 218 12.41 0.96 -1.53
N GLY A 219 11.12 0.66 -1.73
CA GLY A 219 10.67 -0.60 -2.32
C GLY A 219 10.88 -1.81 -1.42
N LEU A 220 10.85 -1.64 -0.09
CA LEU A 220 11.06 -2.73 0.86
C LEU A 220 9.77 -3.55 1.01
N CYS A 221 9.83 -4.82 0.64
CA CYS A 221 8.69 -5.72 0.65
C CYS A 221 9.04 -7.08 1.27
N GLU A 222 8.41 -7.41 2.40
CA GLU A 222 8.49 -8.76 2.94
C GLU A 222 7.72 -9.72 2.05
N GLU A 223 8.39 -10.78 1.60
CA GLU A 223 7.73 -11.90 0.90
C GLU A 223 7.29 -12.94 1.93
N GLU A 224 8.22 -13.32 2.80
CA GLU A 224 8.10 -14.24 3.93
C GLU A 224 9.07 -13.76 5.04
N ALA A 225 8.93 -14.28 6.25
CA ALA A 225 9.82 -13.93 7.35
C ALA A 225 11.30 -14.12 6.97
N GLY A 226 12.08 -13.04 7.05
CA GLY A 226 13.51 -13.05 6.70
C GLY A 226 13.81 -12.99 5.19
N VAL A 227 12.80 -12.90 4.31
CA VAL A 227 12.98 -12.74 2.87
C VAL A 227 12.40 -11.40 2.43
N LEU A 228 13.29 -10.51 1.99
CA LEU A 228 12.96 -9.16 1.59
C LEU A 228 13.17 -8.97 0.09
N THR A 229 12.13 -8.56 -0.63
CA THR A 229 12.26 -7.95 -1.96
C THR A 229 12.56 -6.46 -1.77
N VAL A 230 13.57 -5.97 -2.49
CA VAL A 230 14.00 -4.57 -2.51
C VAL A 230 13.87 -4.06 -3.93
N CYS A 231 13.01 -3.07 -4.14
CA CYS A 231 12.71 -2.52 -5.47
C CYS A 231 12.68 -0.99 -5.43
N PRO A 232 13.83 -0.31 -5.30
CA PRO A 232 13.89 1.13 -5.16
C PRO A 232 13.27 1.83 -6.38
N MET A 233 12.41 2.80 -6.11
CA MET A 233 11.75 3.61 -7.13
C MET A 233 11.55 5.02 -6.58
N PHE A 234 12.48 5.92 -6.87
CA PHE A 234 12.31 7.32 -6.51
C PHE A 234 11.49 8.08 -7.57
N PRO A 235 10.64 9.03 -7.15
CA PRO A 235 10.00 9.97 -8.06
C PRO A 235 11.06 10.83 -8.77
N GLN A 236 10.70 11.44 -9.89
CA GLN A 236 11.64 12.21 -10.71
C GLN A 236 12.35 13.32 -9.93
N GLU A 237 11.65 14.00 -9.02
CA GLU A 237 12.18 15.09 -8.18
C GLU A 237 13.30 14.64 -7.25
N LEU A 238 13.35 13.35 -6.89
CA LEU A 238 14.36 12.79 -6.01
C LEU A 238 15.52 12.12 -6.77
N ARG A 239 15.48 12.03 -8.11
CA ARG A 239 16.55 11.44 -8.94
C ARG A 239 17.63 12.45 -9.32
N ARG A 240 18.12 13.23 -8.34
CA ARG A 240 19.23 14.16 -8.58
C ARG A 240 20.55 13.40 -8.54
N VAL A 241 21.33 13.45 -9.62
CA VAL A 241 22.64 12.77 -9.71
C VAL A 241 23.53 13.11 -8.52
N GLY A 242 24.06 12.08 -7.86
CA GLY A 242 24.89 12.21 -6.67
C GLY A 242 24.13 12.36 -5.36
N ALA A 243 22.79 12.51 -5.38
CA ALA A 243 21.98 12.56 -4.18
C ALA A 243 22.07 11.24 -3.40
N LEU A 244 22.07 11.37 -2.08
CA LEU A 244 22.22 10.26 -1.15
C LEU A 244 21.06 10.25 -0.17
N TYR A 245 20.31 9.16 -0.16
CA TYR A 245 19.17 8.94 0.71
C TYR A 245 19.52 7.85 1.71
N ARG A 246 19.28 8.10 2.99
CA ARG A 246 19.59 7.18 4.08
C ARG A 246 18.39 7.03 4.99
N VAL A 247 18.03 5.79 5.31
CA VAL A 247 16.98 5.47 6.27
C VAL A 247 17.48 4.37 7.19
N GLY A 248 17.32 4.59 8.49
CA GLY A 248 17.64 3.58 9.50
C GLY A 248 17.84 4.20 10.89
N PRO A 249 17.72 3.40 11.95
CA PRO A 249 17.37 1.97 11.91
C PRO A 249 15.87 1.75 11.64
N ILE A 250 15.52 0.82 10.76
CA ILE A 250 14.15 0.32 10.56
C ILE A 250 14.07 -1.06 11.24
N GLN A 251 13.20 -1.22 12.22
CA GLN A 251 12.95 -2.54 12.81
C GLN A 251 12.17 -3.41 11.83
N TRP A 252 12.75 -4.54 11.43
CA TRP A 252 12.18 -5.49 10.48
C TRP A 252 12.24 -6.90 11.06
N GLY A 253 11.13 -7.35 11.65
CA GLY A 253 11.13 -8.57 12.47
C GLY A 253 12.17 -8.47 13.58
N THR A 254 13.13 -9.39 13.62
CA THR A 254 14.26 -9.39 14.57
C THR A 254 15.48 -8.58 14.11
N PHE A 255 15.45 -8.01 12.91
CA PHE A 255 16.57 -7.29 12.31
C PHE A 255 16.39 -5.78 12.43
N ALA A 256 17.50 -5.04 12.55
CA ALA A 256 17.53 -3.59 12.40
C ALA A 256 18.19 -3.27 11.06
N LEU A 257 17.41 -2.77 10.11
CA LEU A 257 17.86 -2.46 8.75
C LEU A 257 18.36 -1.02 8.66
N HIS A 258 19.45 -0.84 7.93
CA HIS A 258 19.89 0.46 7.42
C HIS A 258 19.97 0.39 5.90
N VAL A 259 19.36 1.36 5.22
CA VAL A 259 19.33 1.46 3.77
C VAL A 259 19.97 2.77 3.35
N GLU A 260 20.95 2.71 2.46
CA GLU A 260 21.54 3.85 1.77
C GLU A 260 21.33 3.67 0.27
N CYS A 261 20.75 4.67 -0.40
CA CYS A 261 20.53 4.67 -1.84
C CYS A 261 21.15 5.95 -2.43
N ARG A 262 22.04 5.78 -3.41
CA ARG A 262 22.73 6.86 -4.13
C ARG A 262 22.28 6.87 -5.59
N VAL A 263 21.84 8.04 -6.05
CA VAL A 263 21.49 8.23 -7.46
C VAL A 263 22.77 8.34 -8.29
N THR A 264 22.98 7.44 -9.25
CA THR A 264 24.15 7.45 -10.14
C THR A 264 23.90 8.27 -11.39
N ASP A 265 22.71 8.14 -11.97
CA ASP A 265 22.24 8.87 -13.16
C ASP A 265 20.70 8.91 -13.22
N VAL A 266 20.13 9.28 -14.36
CA VAL A 266 18.66 9.35 -14.59
C VAL A 266 17.97 7.98 -14.45
N THR A 267 18.68 6.91 -14.77
CA THR A 267 18.16 5.54 -14.88
C THR A 267 18.64 4.62 -13.76
N GLY A 268 19.77 4.92 -13.13
CA GLY A 268 20.47 4.02 -12.22
C GLY A 268 20.63 4.56 -10.80
N TYR A 269 20.89 3.62 -9.89
CA TYR A 269 21.26 3.86 -8.50
C TYR A 269 22.29 2.83 -8.03
N THR A 270 22.97 3.15 -6.93
CA THR A 270 23.58 2.15 -6.05
C THR A 270 22.84 2.09 -4.73
N VAL A 271 22.66 0.89 -4.19
CA VAL A 271 22.01 0.70 -2.90
C VAL A 271 22.88 -0.19 -2.02
N ARG A 272 22.89 0.16 -0.73
CA ARG A 272 23.50 -0.57 0.36
C ARG A 272 22.43 -0.87 1.38
N ILE A 273 22.31 -2.14 1.75
CA ILE A 273 21.48 -2.57 2.87
C ILE A 273 22.35 -3.31 3.86
N SER A 274 22.27 -2.91 5.13
CA SER A 274 22.97 -3.58 6.22
C SER A 274 22.04 -3.96 7.37
N TRP A 275 22.36 -5.08 8.02
CA TRP A 275 21.64 -5.61 9.17
C TRP A 275 22.62 -6.38 10.07
N GLY A 276 22.70 -6.01 11.35
CA GLY A 276 23.70 -6.57 12.26
C GLY A 276 25.13 -6.40 11.73
N ARG A 277 25.82 -7.50 11.42
CA ARG A 277 27.16 -7.51 10.80
C ARG A 277 27.14 -7.79 9.30
N GLN A 278 25.96 -8.03 8.73
CA GLN A 278 25.78 -8.34 7.32
C GLN A 278 25.56 -7.06 6.51
N GLN A 279 25.98 -7.09 5.26
CA GLN A 279 25.77 -6.01 4.30
C GLN A 279 25.67 -6.59 2.89
N GLN A 280 24.78 -6.03 2.08
CA GLN A 280 24.74 -6.25 0.64
C GLN A 280 24.70 -4.90 -0.08
N ASP A 281 25.49 -4.81 -1.15
CA ASP A 281 25.59 -3.63 -2.01
C ASP A 281 25.35 -4.05 -3.46
N TRP A 282 24.65 -3.24 -4.22
CA TRP A 282 24.53 -3.43 -5.67
C TRP A 282 24.21 -2.16 -6.43
N GLU A 283 24.41 -2.23 -7.73
CA GLU A 283 23.93 -1.25 -8.71
C GLU A 283 22.65 -1.80 -9.34
N GLY A 284 21.70 -0.93 -9.68
CA GLY A 284 20.44 -1.33 -10.28
C GLY A 284 19.79 -0.21 -11.07
N THR A 285 18.75 -0.57 -11.82
CA THR A 285 17.88 0.38 -12.53
C THR A 285 16.59 0.61 -11.74
N TRP A 286 15.99 1.80 -11.83
CA TRP A 286 14.78 2.12 -11.07
C TRP A 286 13.64 1.13 -11.34
N GLY A 287 13.08 0.53 -10.28
CA GLY A 287 12.05 -0.50 -10.39
C GLY A 287 12.56 -1.93 -10.60
N GLU A 288 13.87 -2.12 -10.65
CA GLU A 288 14.48 -3.46 -10.63
C GLU A 288 14.37 -4.06 -9.23
N ALA A 289 13.70 -5.21 -9.13
CA ALA A 289 13.49 -5.92 -7.89
C ALA A 289 14.63 -6.91 -7.61
N ARG A 290 15.17 -6.87 -6.39
CA ARG A 290 16.16 -7.82 -5.89
C ARG A 290 15.68 -8.47 -4.60
N LYS A 291 15.76 -9.80 -4.54
CA LYS A 291 15.48 -10.56 -3.31
C LYS A 291 16.75 -10.71 -2.49
N ILE A 292 16.64 -10.49 -1.18
CA ILE A 292 17.68 -10.71 -0.19
C ILE A 292 17.14 -11.55 0.97
N SER A 293 18.02 -12.36 1.57
CA SER A 293 17.74 -13.12 2.78
C SER A 293 18.44 -12.44 3.95
N LEU A 294 17.67 -12.11 4.99
CA LEU A 294 18.11 -11.45 6.22
C LEU A 294 18.61 -12.46 7.26
#